data_AF-A0A1S8X6W3-F1
#
_entry.id   AF-A0A1S8X6W3-F1
#
_cell.length_a   1.000
_cell.length_b   1.000
_cell.length_c   1.000
_cell.angle_alpha   90.00
_cell.angle_beta   90.00
_cell.angle_gamma   90.00
#
_symmetry.space_group_name_H-M   'P 1'
#
loop_
_entity.id
_entity.type
_entity.pdbx_description
1 polymer ?
#
loop_
_entity_poly.entity_id
_entity_poly.type
_entity_poly.pdbx_seq_one_letter_code
_entity_poly.pdbx_strand_id
1 'polypeptide(L)'
;MLAHKAEDEGIICVEGMKGGAVHMDYNCVPSVIYTHPECAWVGRSEEQCKEEGLPMKIGRFPMSANSRAKTNDEPDGMFKVIAHKETDRILGVHLLGPSAGELINEAALAMEYGASAEDVARVCHAHPCSMIIVESNADVGNR
;
A
#
# COMPACT_ATOMS: atom_id res chain seq x y z
N MET A 1 17.00 5.38 0.40
CA MET A 1 18.10 4.62 -0.24
C MET A 1 17.69 3.16 -0.16
N LEU A 2 17.21 2.59 -1.27
CA LEU A 2 16.62 1.24 -1.32
C LEU A 2 17.18 0.51 -2.55
N ALA A 3 17.35 -0.81 -2.45
CA ALA A 3 17.94 -1.62 -3.53
C ALA A 3 17.07 -1.61 -4.78
N HIS A 4 15.79 -1.97 -4.68
CA HIS A 4 14.85 -2.00 -5.81
C HIS A 4 14.73 -0.63 -6.50
N LYS A 5 14.80 0.47 -5.74
CA LYS A 5 14.82 1.82 -6.32
C LYS A 5 16.05 2.01 -7.22
N ALA A 6 17.23 1.61 -6.76
CA ALA A 6 18.47 1.74 -7.53
C ALA A 6 18.49 0.81 -8.76
N GLU A 7 17.89 -0.38 -8.64
CA GLU A 7 17.73 -1.33 -9.75
C GLU A 7 16.87 -0.73 -10.87
N ASP A 8 15.70 -0.18 -10.52
CA ASP A 8 14.79 0.46 -11.49
C ASP A 8 15.41 1.71 -12.12
N GLU A 9 16.03 2.58 -11.32
CA GLU A 9 16.77 3.76 -11.82
C GLU A 9 17.89 3.33 -12.79
N GLY A 10 18.54 2.19 -12.53
CA GLY A 10 19.55 1.59 -13.41
C GLY A 10 18.97 1.12 -14.75
N ILE A 11 17.83 0.42 -14.73
CA ILE A 11 17.13 -0.01 -15.95
C ILE A 11 16.72 1.20 -16.79
N ILE A 12 16.10 2.20 -16.16
CA ILE A 12 15.66 3.44 -16.81
C ILE A 12 16.81 4.20 -17.42
N CYS A 13 17.95 4.27 -16.73
CA CYS A 13 19.15 4.91 -17.27
C CYS A 13 19.59 4.24 -18.58
N VAL A 14 19.67 2.91 -18.60
CA VAL A 14 20.10 2.15 -19.78
C VAL A 14 19.06 2.23 -20.91
N GLU A 15 17.77 2.11 -20.61
CA GLU A 15 16.69 2.25 -21.60
C GLU A 15 16.66 3.65 -22.22
N GLY A 16 16.83 4.68 -21.39
CA GLY A 16 16.92 6.07 -21.83
C GLY A 16 18.12 6.32 -22.74
N MET A 17 19.30 5.74 -22.43
CA MET A 17 20.48 5.80 -23.31
C MET A 17 20.23 5.17 -24.68
N LYS A 18 19.35 4.17 -24.77
CA LYS A 18 18.95 3.52 -26.03
C LYS A 18 17.82 4.26 -26.76
N GLY A 19 17.32 5.37 -26.22
CA GLY A 19 16.21 6.14 -26.77
C GLY A 19 14.83 5.50 -26.54
N GLY A 20 14.72 4.59 -25.56
CA GLY A 20 13.45 4.00 -25.14
C GLY A 20 12.57 4.99 -24.36
N ALA A 21 11.27 4.72 -24.31
CA ALA A 21 10.38 5.43 -23.39
C ALA A 21 10.58 4.88 -21.98
N VAL A 22 10.87 5.77 -21.02
CA VAL A 22 11.16 5.40 -19.63
C VAL A 22 10.10 5.98 -18.70
N HIS A 23 9.77 5.24 -17.64
CA HIS A 23 8.77 5.62 -16.65
C HIS A 23 9.13 5.03 -15.29
N MET A 24 8.94 5.82 -14.23
CA MET A 24 8.97 5.38 -12.83
C MET A 24 8.11 6.34 -12.01
N ASP A 25 7.11 5.80 -11.32
CA ASP A 25 6.41 6.57 -10.30
C ASP A 25 7.15 6.46 -8.97
N TYR A 26 7.85 7.53 -8.59
CA TYR A 26 8.54 7.61 -7.30
C TYR A 26 7.57 7.58 -6.09
N ASN A 27 6.27 7.79 -6.30
CA ASN A 27 5.26 7.61 -5.26
C ASN A 27 4.91 6.14 -5.02
N CYS A 28 5.22 5.24 -5.96
CA CYS A 28 4.91 3.81 -5.90
C CYS A 28 6.10 2.95 -5.46
N VAL A 29 7.15 3.55 -4.88
CA VAL A 29 8.32 2.82 -4.36
C VAL A 29 8.02 2.31 -2.94
N PRO A 30 7.89 0.99 -2.72
CA PRO A 30 7.58 0.45 -1.41
C PRO A 30 8.80 0.53 -0.48
N SER A 31 8.54 0.65 0.81
CA SER A 31 9.55 0.61 1.87
C SER A 31 9.18 -0.46 2.88
N VAL A 32 10.15 -1.24 3.32
CA VAL A 32 9.94 -2.36 4.23
C VAL A 32 11.03 -2.37 5.31
N ILE A 33 10.60 -2.62 6.54
CA ILE A 33 11.44 -2.87 7.71
C ILE A 33 11.08 -4.26 8.24
N TYR A 34 12.04 -5.19 8.17
CA TYR A 34 11.89 -6.59 8.55
C TYR A 34 12.06 -6.78 10.08
N THR A 35 11.29 -6.04 10.87
CA THR A 35 11.11 -6.28 12.31
C THR A 35 10.05 -7.35 12.55
N HIS A 36 9.80 -7.67 13.82
CA HIS A 36 8.67 -8.50 14.21
C HIS A 36 7.73 -7.71 15.14
N PRO A 37 6.49 -7.38 14.69
CA PRO A 37 5.96 -7.57 13.33
C PRO A 37 6.68 -6.68 12.28
N GLU A 38 6.53 -7.03 11.00
CA GLU A 38 7.09 -6.25 9.88
C GLU A 38 6.34 -4.93 9.71
N CYS A 39 7.04 -3.91 9.24
CA CYS A 39 6.46 -2.61 8.89
C CYS A 39 6.73 -2.32 7.41
N ALA A 40 5.68 -2.05 6.64
CA ALA A 40 5.79 -1.71 5.23
C ALA A 40 4.88 -0.57 4.85
N TRP A 41 5.28 0.24 3.87
CA TRP A 41 4.44 1.32 3.34
C TRP A 41 4.80 1.65 1.89
N VAL A 42 3.86 2.25 1.19
CA VAL A 42 4.02 2.82 -0.15
C VAL A 42 3.16 4.08 -0.25
N GLY A 43 3.62 5.08 -1.00
CA GLY A 43 2.94 6.36 -1.11
C GLY A 43 3.16 7.31 0.06
N ARG A 44 2.21 8.22 0.24
CA ARG A 44 2.27 9.33 1.20
C ARG A 44 1.81 8.94 2.59
N SER A 45 2.45 9.48 3.62
CA SER A 45 1.97 9.44 5.00
C SER A 45 0.82 10.42 5.26
N GLU A 46 0.17 10.31 6.42
CA GLU A 46 -0.88 11.26 6.83
C GLU A 46 -0.32 12.68 7.01
N GLU A 47 0.89 12.78 7.54
CA GLU A 47 1.62 14.05 7.74
C GLU A 47 1.94 14.69 6.39
N GLN A 48 2.46 13.92 5.44
CA GLN A 48 2.76 14.42 4.08
C GLN A 48 1.49 14.92 3.38
N CYS A 49 0.38 14.18 3.49
CA CYS A 49 -0.90 14.64 2.94
C CYS A 49 -1.38 15.97 3.57
N LYS A 50 -1.17 16.16 4.89
CA LYS A 50 -1.51 17.43 5.57
C LYS A 50 -0.59 18.57 5.14
N GLU A 51 0.70 18.32 5.01
CA GLU A 51 1.70 19.30 4.57
C GLU A 51 1.46 19.75 3.13
N GLU A 52 1.08 18.82 2.25
CA GLU A 52 0.72 19.10 0.85
C GLU A 52 -0.69 19.68 0.68
N GLY A 53 -1.49 19.77 1.75
CA GLY A 53 -2.87 20.26 1.70
C GLY A 53 -3.82 19.34 0.94
N LEU A 54 -3.50 18.05 0.81
CA LEU A 54 -4.30 17.06 0.10
C LEU A 54 -5.51 16.63 0.96
N PRO A 55 -6.75 16.76 0.46
CA PRO A 55 -7.90 16.29 1.19
C PRO A 55 -7.89 14.76 1.21
N MET A 56 -7.77 14.19 2.40
CA MET A 56 -7.65 12.73 2.58
C MET A 56 -8.75 12.15 3.47
N LYS A 57 -9.01 10.86 3.27
CA LYS A 57 -9.77 9.98 4.16
C LYS A 57 -8.92 8.76 4.48
N ILE A 58 -9.10 8.22 5.68
CA ILE A 58 -8.24 7.17 6.24
C ILE A 58 -9.10 6.01 6.68
N GLY A 59 -8.73 4.80 6.25
CA GLY A 59 -9.31 3.55 6.73
C GLY A 59 -8.27 2.77 7.50
N ARG A 60 -8.70 2.10 8.58
CA ARG A 60 -7.80 1.32 9.41
C ARG A 60 -8.44 -0.02 9.73
N PHE A 61 -7.69 -1.10 9.62
CA PHE A 61 -8.16 -2.42 10.02
C PHE A 61 -7.16 -3.10 10.95
N PRO A 62 -7.56 -3.51 12.16
CA PRO A 62 -6.66 -4.19 13.09
C PRO A 62 -6.44 -5.65 12.68
N MET A 63 -5.20 -6.14 12.77
CA MET A 63 -4.90 -7.55 12.47
C MET A 63 -5.62 -8.53 13.41
N SER A 64 -5.93 -8.09 14.62
CA SER A 64 -6.72 -8.86 15.59
C SER A 64 -8.15 -9.16 15.13
N ALA A 65 -8.67 -8.49 14.09
CA ALA A 65 -9.95 -8.81 13.48
C ALA A 65 -9.83 -9.78 12.28
N ASN A 66 -8.62 -10.01 11.75
CA ASN A 66 -8.41 -10.87 10.59
C ASN A 66 -8.39 -12.36 10.96
N SER A 67 -9.18 -13.17 10.25
CA SER A 67 -9.29 -14.62 10.52
C SER A 67 -8.01 -15.40 10.25
N ARG A 68 -7.21 -15.00 9.25
CA ARG A 68 -5.93 -15.66 8.95
C ARG A 68 -4.89 -15.35 10.04
N ALA A 69 -4.79 -14.09 10.45
CA ALA A 69 -3.93 -13.65 11.55
C ALA A 69 -4.26 -14.41 12.86
N LYS A 70 -5.55 -14.57 13.18
CA LYS A 70 -6.00 -15.41 14.31
C LYS A 70 -5.60 -16.87 14.17
N THR A 71 -5.75 -17.45 12.98
CA THR A 71 -5.41 -18.86 12.72
C THR A 71 -3.91 -19.11 12.86
N ASN A 72 -3.09 -18.09 12.56
CA ASN A 72 -1.63 -18.14 12.64
C ASN A 72 -1.06 -17.73 14.01
N ASP A 73 -1.89 -17.30 14.96
CA ASP A 73 -1.47 -16.73 16.24
C ASP A 73 -0.60 -15.47 16.10
N GLU A 74 -0.89 -14.64 15.08
CA GLU A 74 -0.18 -13.38 14.79
C GLU A 74 -1.16 -12.19 14.74
N PRO A 75 -1.89 -11.85 15.82
CA PRO A 75 -2.93 -10.82 15.82
C PRO A 75 -2.39 -9.38 15.88
N ASP A 76 -1.08 -9.22 16.05
CA ASP A 76 -0.46 -7.91 16.24
C ASP A 76 -0.34 -7.14 14.92
N GLY A 77 -0.71 -5.86 14.97
CA GLY A 77 -0.54 -4.94 13.86
C GLY A 77 -1.84 -4.33 13.33
N MET A 78 -1.71 -3.61 12.22
CA MET A 78 -2.80 -2.89 11.58
C MET A 78 -2.51 -2.63 10.11
N PHE A 79 -3.58 -2.46 9.34
CA PHE A 79 -3.56 -1.97 7.97
C PHE A 79 -4.13 -0.56 7.96
N LYS A 80 -3.53 0.32 7.18
CA LYS A 80 -3.99 1.69 7.01
C LYS A 80 -3.93 2.09 5.55
N VAL A 81 -5.07 2.53 5.03
CA VAL A 81 -5.19 3.06 3.67
C VAL A 81 -5.53 4.54 3.74
N ILE A 82 -4.83 5.34 2.95
CA ILE A 82 -5.06 6.77 2.81
C ILE A 82 -5.53 6.99 1.38
N ALA A 83 -6.73 7.53 1.20
CA ALA A 83 -7.31 7.82 -0.10
C ALA A 83 -7.68 9.30 -0.20
N HIS A 84 -7.68 9.82 -1.43
CA HIS A 84 -8.13 11.17 -1.71
C HIS A 84 -9.63 11.30 -1.43
N LYS A 85 -10.05 12.34 -0.71
CA LYS A 85 -11.42 12.47 -0.23
C LYS A 85 -12.45 12.57 -1.36
N GLU A 86 -12.09 13.20 -2.47
CA GLU A 86 -13.02 13.50 -3.56
C GLU A 86 -12.97 12.47 -4.69
N THR A 87 -11.80 11.92 -4.98
CA THR A 87 -11.57 11.04 -6.14
C THR A 87 -11.41 9.58 -5.74
N ASP A 88 -11.34 9.31 -4.43
CA ASP A 88 -11.11 7.99 -3.85
C ASP A 88 -9.78 7.31 -4.26
N ARG A 89 -8.93 7.99 -5.04
CA ARG A 89 -7.61 7.48 -5.44
C ARG A 89 -6.75 7.19 -4.21
N ILE A 90 -6.11 6.04 -4.18
CA ILE A 90 -5.17 5.67 -3.11
C ILE A 90 -3.95 6.61 -3.16
N LEU A 91 -3.67 7.26 -2.04
CA LEU A 91 -2.53 8.17 -1.86
C LEU A 91 -1.37 7.50 -1.12
N GLY A 92 -1.67 6.50 -0.29
CA GLY A 92 -0.66 5.71 0.40
C GLY A 92 -1.27 4.59 1.24
N VAL A 93 -0.49 3.54 1.47
CA VAL A 93 -0.90 2.36 2.22
C VAL A 93 0.23 2.00 3.18
N HIS A 94 -0.12 1.70 4.44
CA HIS A 94 0.81 1.38 5.51
C HIS A 94 0.34 0.12 6.22
N LEU A 95 1.27 -0.79 6.46
CA LEU A 95 1.04 -2.10 7.03
C LEU A 95 1.99 -2.30 8.19
N LEU A 96 1.44 -2.78 9.29
CA LEU A 96 2.19 -3.36 10.40
C LEU A 96 1.60 -4.74 10.62
N GLY A 97 2.39 -5.80 10.53
CA GLY A 97 1.88 -7.16 10.71
C GLY A 97 2.75 -8.23 10.06
N PRO A 98 2.37 -9.51 10.18
CA PRO A 98 3.04 -10.60 9.49
C PRO A 98 2.96 -10.44 7.97
N SER A 99 4.08 -10.69 7.28
CA SER A 99 4.17 -10.60 5.82
C SER A 99 3.84 -9.21 5.24
N ALA A 100 4.01 -8.13 6.01
CA ALA A 100 3.74 -6.77 5.53
C ALA A 100 4.59 -6.42 4.29
N GLY A 101 5.84 -6.91 4.22
CA GLY A 101 6.74 -6.70 3.08
C GLY A 101 6.28 -7.37 1.79
N GLU A 102 5.49 -8.43 1.87
CA GLU A 102 4.91 -9.09 0.70
C GLU A 102 3.59 -8.43 0.30
N LEU A 103 2.74 -8.13 1.29
CA LEU A 103 1.41 -7.56 1.10
C LEU A 103 1.45 -6.13 0.54
N ILE A 104 2.52 -5.36 0.82
CA ILE A 104 2.65 -3.99 0.31
C ILE A 104 2.72 -3.93 -1.23
N ASN A 105 3.16 -5.00 -1.88
CA ASN A 105 3.34 -5.03 -3.34
C ASN A 105 2.01 -4.91 -4.09
N GLU A 106 0.91 -5.40 -3.53
CA GLU A 106 -0.42 -5.19 -4.10
C GLU A 106 -0.84 -3.71 -4.03
N ALA A 107 -0.56 -3.05 -2.91
CA ALA A 107 -0.82 -1.61 -2.78
C ALA A 107 0.02 -0.80 -3.77
N ALA A 108 1.29 -1.17 -3.97
CA ALA A 108 2.16 -0.55 -4.97
C ALA A 108 1.57 -0.72 -6.39
N LEU A 109 1.13 -1.94 -6.72
CA LEU A 109 0.46 -2.22 -8.00
C LEU A 109 -0.81 -1.38 -8.16
N ALA A 110 -1.69 -1.37 -7.16
CA ALA A 110 -2.93 -0.61 -7.20
C ALA A 110 -2.68 0.89 -7.40
N MET A 111 -1.68 1.45 -6.72
CA MET A 111 -1.29 2.85 -6.86
C MET A 111 -0.71 3.16 -8.25
N GLU A 112 0.09 2.25 -8.82
CA GLU A 112 0.67 2.40 -10.17
C GLU A 112 -0.42 2.48 -11.24
N TYR A 113 -1.49 1.68 -11.09
CA TYR A 113 -2.68 1.76 -11.95
C TYR A 113 -3.60 2.95 -11.63
N GLY A 114 -3.30 3.73 -10.59
CA GLY A 114 -4.13 4.85 -10.14
C GLY A 114 -5.47 4.43 -9.55
N ALA A 115 -5.55 3.22 -8.99
CA ALA A 115 -6.79 2.66 -8.45
C ALA A 115 -7.39 3.50 -7.31
N SER A 116 -8.72 3.47 -7.22
CA SER A 116 -9.44 3.96 -6.06
C SER A 116 -9.46 2.93 -4.92
N ALA A 117 -9.74 3.38 -3.70
CA ALA A 117 -9.97 2.47 -2.58
C ALA A 117 -11.19 1.56 -2.85
N GLU A 118 -12.22 2.09 -3.51
CA GLU A 118 -13.38 1.32 -3.96
C GLU A 118 -13.00 0.20 -4.95
N ASP A 119 -12.12 0.47 -5.91
CA ASP A 119 -11.67 -0.55 -6.88
C ASP A 119 -11.07 -1.75 -6.14
N VAL A 120 -10.14 -1.51 -5.22
CA VAL A 120 -9.49 -2.59 -4.47
C VAL A 120 -10.46 -3.30 -3.53
N ALA A 121 -11.41 -2.56 -2.94
CA ALA A 121 -12.45 -3.14 -2.09
C ALA A 121 -13.44 -4.05 -2.84
N ARG A 122 -13.61 -3.84 -4.15
CA ARG A 122 -14.53 -4.61 -5.00
C ARG A 122 -13.90 -5.82 -5.67
N VAL A 123 -12.59 -5.96 -5.62
CA VAL A 123 -11.90 -7.17 -6.06
C VAL A 123 -12.31 -8.35 -5.17
N CYS A 124 -12.38 -9.57 -5.74
CA CYS A 124 -12.65 -10.77 -4.95
C CYS A 124 -11.32 -11.26 -4.34
N HIS A 125 -11.28 -11.31 -3.01
CA HIS A 125 -10.11 -11.71 -2.26
C HIS A 125 -10.30 -13.10 -1.66
N ALA A 126 -9.22 -13.89 -1.66
CA ALA A 126 -9.25 -15.23 -1.10
C ALA A 126 -9.59 -15.19 0.40
N HIS A 127 -10.40 -16.14 0.89
CA HIS A 127 -10.74 -16.23 2.31
C HIS A 127 -10.41 -17.63 2.88
N PRO A 128 -9.69 -17.72 4.03
CA PRO A 128 -9.05 -16.63 4.76
C PRO A 128 -7.68 -16.27 4.15
N CYS A 129 -7.38 -14.98 4.00
CA CYS A 129 -6.05 -14.49 3.64
C CYS A 129 -5.60 -13.36 4.59
N SER A 130 -4.29 -13.12 4.64
CA SER A 130 -3.69 -12.03 5.42
C SER A 130 -3.88 -10.66 4.76
N MET A 131 -4.41 -10.64 3.54
CA MET A 131 -4.54 -9.43 2.75
C MET A 131 -5.85 -8.72 3.05
N ILE A 132 -5.74 -7.43 3.40
CA ILE A 132 -6.74 -6.70 4.20
C ILE A 132 -7.06 -5.32 3.60
N ILE A 133 -6.59 -5.02 2.37
CA ILE A 133 -6.90 -3.71 1.76
C ILE A 133 -8.43 -3.52 1.68
N VAL A 134 -9.20 -4.58 1.40
CA VAL A 134 -10.67 -4.57 1.42
C VAL A 134 -11.26 -4.16 2.76
N GLU A 135 -10.82 -4.79 3.86
CA GLU A 135 -11.44 -4.60 5.16
C GLU A 135 -11.06 -3.23 5.75
N SER A 136 -9.87 -2.71 5.41
CA SER A 136 -9.48 -1.32 5.70
C SER A 136 -10.24 -0.31 4.85
N ASN A 137 -10.62 -0.69 3.63
CA ASN A 137 -11.38 0.18 2.72
C ASN A 137 -12.87 0.24 3.06
N ALA A 138 -13.41 -0.66 3.89
CA ALA A 138 -14.79 -0.55 4.39
C ALA A 138 -15.00 0.78 5.13
N ASP A 139 -14.04 1.15 6.00
CA ASP A 139 -14.03 2.44 6.71
C ASP A 139 -13.84 3.66 5.78
N VAL A 140 -13.18 3.47 4.63
CA VAL A 140 -12.94 4.53 3.61
C VAL A 140 -14.14 4.71 2.68
N GLY A 141 -14.84 3.61 2.38
CA GLY A 141 -15.91 3.48 1.40
C GLY A 141 -17.31 3.63 1.97
N ASN A 142 -17.46 4.00 3.25
CA ASN A 142 -18.75 4.20 3.92
C ASN A 142 -19.56 2.88 4.05
N ARG A 143 -18.90 1.77 4.42
CA ARG A 143 -19.55 0.52 4.85
C ARG A 143 -19.11 0.07 6.23
#